data_AF-X1RZ10-F1
#
_entry.id   AF-X1RZ10-F1
#
_cell.length_a   1.000
_cell.length_b   1.000
_cell.length_c   1.000
_cell.angle_alpha   90.00
_cell.angle_beta   90.00
_cell.angle_gamma   90.00
#
_symmetry.space_group_name_H-M   'P 1'
#
loop_
_entity.id
_entity.type
_entity.pdbx_description
1 polymer ?
#
loop_
_entity_poly.entity_id
_entity_poly.type
_entity_poly.pdbx_seq_one_letter_code
_entity_poly.pdbx_strand_id
1 'polypeptide(L)'
;MIRETLDAGSKFAALYMTADNGCRFQARLETGVDAISDSDVTTLADVNTPHWVKLERVGNDFNAYDSNDGVTWIPLVWNPQTISMDANVYVGLALTSHNSGVTCVGEFSDVQTTASGPFTQQAIGVEMPINDPAQMYVALANSGGTPAIIFHDDPGATQVNTWTEWTIDLQEFAAQGVNVTNVNTFSIGFGDKANPLPGGTGVVYFDDIRLYRPAEPEPEPIP
;
A
#
# COMPACT_ATOMS: atom_id res chain seq x y z
N MET A 1 -0.57 -15.41 3.92
CA MET A 1 -0.97 -16.30 2.82
C MET A 1 0.27 -16.93 2.21
N ILE A 2 0.18 -18.20 1.81
CA ILE A 2 1.13 -18.89 0.95
C ILE A 2 0.37 -19.36 -0.30
N ARG A 3 0.86 -19.03 -1.50
CA ARG A 3 0.19 -19.32 -2.77
C ARG A 3 1.18 -19.75 -3.85
N GLU A 4 0.74 -20.59 -4.78
CA GLU A 4 1.63 -21.18 -5.79
C GLU A 4 2.04 -20.20 -6.90
N THR A 5 1.07 -19.49 -7.47
CA THR A 5 1.25 -18.53 -8.58
C THR A 5 0.48 -17.24 -8.30
N LEU A 6 0.66 -16.18 -9.08
CA LEU A 6 -0.12 -14.93 -8.96
C LEU A 6 -1.46 -14.99 -9.71
N ASP A 7 -1.80 -16.11 -10.35
CA ASP A 7 -3.05 -16.27 -11.09
C ASP A 7 -4.27 -16.27 -10.17
N ALA A 8 -5.43 -15.81 -10.68
CA ALA A 8 -6.67 -15.69 -9.90
C ALA A 8 -7.12 -17.03 -9.27
N GLY A 9 -6.92 -18.13 -10.00
CA GLY A 9 -7.32 -19.48 -9.58
C GLY A 9 -6.24 -20.27 -8.86
N SER A 10 -5.12 -19.66 -8.46
CA SER A 10 -3.98 -20.40 -7.91
C SER A 10 -4.29 -21.09 -6.57
N LYS A 11 -3.64 -22.23 -6.32
CA LYS A 11 -3.67 -22.91 -5.02
C LYS A 11 -3.12 -22.00 -3.94
N PHE A 12 -3.74 -22.01 -2.77
CA PHE A 12 -3.24 -21.24 -1.63
C PHE A 12 -3.65 -21.85 -0.29
N ALA A 13 -2.91 -21.47 0.75
CA ALA A 13 -3.26 -21.56 2.15
C ALA A 13 -3.22 -20.15 2.76
N ALA A 14 -4.26 -19.74 3.47
CA ALA A 14 -4.35 -18.39 4.04
C ALA A 14 -5.05 -18.40 5.40
N LEU A 15 -4.48 -17.63 6.33
CA LEU A 15 -5.19 -17.20 7.53
C LEU A 15 -5.79 -15.83 7.25
N TYR A 16 -7.10 -15.70 7.48
CA TYR A 16 -7.81 -14.44 7.37
C TYR A 16 -8.35 -14.02 8.73
N MET A 17 -8.13 -12.75 9.06
CA MET A 17 -8.78 -12.09 10.18
C MET A 17 -9.96 -11.29 9.64
N THR A 18 -11.12 -11.45 10.27
CA THR A 18 -12.30 -10.64 9.99
C THR A 18 -12.83 -10.07 11.30
N ALA A 19 -13.43 -8.87 11.24
CA ALA A 19 -13.97 -8.22 12.44
C ALA A 19 -15.09 -9.05 13.10
N ASP A 20 -15.95 -9.68 12.29
CA ASP A 20 -17.15 -10.36 12.79
C ASP A 20 -16.98 -11.88 12.99
N ASN A 21 -16.03 -12.52 12.30
CA ASN A 21 -15.89 -13.99 12.29
C ASN A 21 -14.52 -14.49 12.81
N GLY A 22 -13.73 -13.59 13.40
CA GLY A 22 -12.42 -13.91 13.97
C GLY A 22 -11.41 -14.41 12.93
N CYS A 23 -10.55 -15.34 13.34
CA CYS A 23 -9.53 -15.96 12.50
C CYS A 23 -10.09 -17.18 11.75
N ARG A 24 -9.73 -17.34 10.47
CA ARG A 24 -10.21 -18.43 9.60
C ARG A 24 -9.04 -19.04 8.83
N PHE A 25 -8.97 -20.38 8.76
CA PHE A 25 -8.04 -21.06 7.88
C PHE A 25 -8.74 -21.43 6.57
N GLN A 26 -8.38 -20.73 5.49
CA GLN A 26 -8.91 -20.98 4.15
C GLN A 26 -7.85 -21.54 3.22
N ALA A 27 -8.29 -22.36 2.28
CA ALA A 27 -7.43 -22.93 1.27
C ALA A 27 -8.13 -23.09 -0.08
N ARG A 28 -7.36 -23.02 -1.15
CA ARG A 28 -7.75 -23.55 -2.46
C ARG A 28 -6.87 -24.76 -2.75
N LEU A 29 -7.47 -25.94 -2.76
CA LEU A 29 -6.74 -27.21 -2.88
C LEU A 29 -6.20 -27.47 -4.29
N GLU A 30 -6.97 -27.07 -5.31
CA GLU A 30 -6.64 -27.27 -6.72
C GLU A 30 -6.80 -26.00 -7.55
N THR A 31 -6.08 -25.90 -8.66
CA THR A 31 -6.15 -24.71 -9.51
C THR A 31 -7.54 -24.57 -10.12
N GLY A 32 -8.14 -23.38 -9.97
CA GLY A 32 -9.43 -23.04 -10.55
C GLY A 32 -10.66 -23.61 -9.84
N VAL A 33 -10.50 -24.36 -8.74
CA VAL A 33 -11.64 -24.84 -7.92
C VAL A 33 -11.95 -23.88 -6.78
N ASP A 34 -13.17 -23.86 -6.27
CA ASP A 34 -13.56 -22.95 -5.19
C ASP A 34 -12.67 -23.10 -3.94
N ALA A 35 -12.43 -21.98 -3.26
CA ALA A 35 -11.77 -21.99 -1.97
C ALA A 35 -12.72 -22.53 -0.90
N ILE A 36 -12.17 -23.23 0.08
CA ILE A 36 -12.88 -23.81 1.21
C ILE A 36 -12.27 -23.30 2.53
N SER A 37 -13.02 -23.45 3.61
CA SER A 37 -12.66 -22.97 4.96
C SER A 37 -12.76 -24.13 5.94
N ASP A 38 -12.01 -24.06 7.03
CA ASP A 38 -12.06 -25.04 8.11
C ASP A 38 -13.42 -25.08 8.83
N SER A 39 -13.93 -23.91 9.24
CA SER A 39 -15.11 -23.74 10.11
C SER A 39 -15.76 -22.35 9.93
N ASP A 40 -16.68 -21.93 10.82
CA ASP A 40 -17.36 -20.60 10.80
C ASP A 40 -16.77 -19.53 11.77
N VAL A 41 -16.23 -19.90 12.95
CA VAL A 41 -15.22 -19.09 13.73
C VAL A 41 -14.01 -19.93 14.22
N THR A 42 -12.86 -19.31 14.54
CA THR A 42 -11.71 -20.02 15.15
C THR A 42 -12.10 -20.71 16.47
N THR A 43 -11.36 -21.75 16.85
CA THR A 43 -11.48 -22.42 18.15
C THR A 43 -11.07 -21.55 19.33
N LEU A 44 -10.27 -20.51 19.08
CA LEU A 44 -9.84 -19.58 20.11
C LEU A 44 -11.01 -18.64 20.48
N ALA A 45 -11.29 -18.51 21.78
CA ALA A 45 -12.26 -17.54 22.26
C ALA A 45 -11.69 -16.11 22.26
N ASP A 46 -12.57 -15.12 22.20
CA ASP A 46 -12.25 -13.69 22.37
C ASP A 46 -11.23 -13.14 21.35
N VAL A 47 -11.31 -13.60 20.10
CA VAL A 47 -10.46 -13.11 19.01
C VAL A 47 -10.85 -11.68 18.63
N ASN A 48 -10.02 -10.73 19.07
CA ASN A 48 -10.15 -9.30 18.80
C ASN A 48 -8.86 -8.78 18.14
N THR A 49 -8.96 -7.67 17.41
CA THR A 49 -7.77 -6.99 16.86
C THR A 49 -7.13 -6.05 17.90
N PRO A 50 -5.79 -5.92 17.93
CA PRO A 50 -4.78 -6.63 17.13
C PRO A 50 -4.67 -8.13 17.52
N HIS A 51 -4.43 -8.99 16.54
CA HIS A 51 -4.38 -10.45 16.72
C HIS A 51 -3.21 -11.08 15.96
N TRP A 52 -2.62 -12.13 16.52
CA TRP A 52 -1.47 -12.80 15.92
C TRP A 52 -1.92 -14.01 15.11
N VAL A 53 -1.35 -14.16 13.91
CA VAL A 53 -1.58 -15.30 13.03
C VAL A 53 -0.25 -15.88 12.57
N LYS A 54 -0.19 -17.20 12.41
CA LYS A 54 1.01 -17.91 11.95
C LYS A 54 0.63 -19.04 11.01
N LEU A 55 1.25 -19.08 9.84
CA LEU A 55 1.06 -20.12 8.84
C LEU A 55 2.40 -20.77 8.53
N GLU A 56 2.48 -22.09 8.72
CA GLU A 56 3.68 -22.90 8.52
C GLU A 56 3.45 -23.88 7.37
N ARG A 57 4.42 -24.01 6.46
CA ARG A 57 4.42 -25.01 5.39
C ARG A 57 5.56 -26.01 5.60
N VAL A 58 5.25 -27.30 5.63
CA VAL A 58 6.21 -28.41 5.67
C VAL A 58 5.91 -29.36 4.53
N GLY A 59 6.70 -29.29 3.45
CA GLY A 59 6.38 -30.00 2.21
C GLY A 59 5.06 -29.52 1.62
N ASN A 60 4.05 -30.38 1.57
CA ASN A 60 2.69 -30.03 1.13
C ASN A 60 1.72 -29.80 2.30
N ASP A 61 2.17 -29.92 3.54
CA ASP A 61 1.32 -29.77 4.72
C ASP A 61 1.40 -28.34 5.25
N PHE A 62 0.23 -27.73 5.44
CA PHE A 62 0.06 -26.37 5.92
C PHE A 62 -0.59 -26.40 7.31
N ASN A 63 0.08 -25.78 8.28
CA ASN A 63 -0.39 -25.67 9.65
C ASN A 63 -0.65 -24.21 9.99
N ALA A 64 -1.85 -23.91 10.44
CA ALA A 64 -2.31 -22.58 10.80
C ALA A 64 -2.47 -22.47 12.32
N TYR A 65 -2.01 -21.35 12.88
CA TYR A 65 -2.12 -21.05 14.30
C TYR A 65 -2.58 -19.62 14.48
N ASP A 66 -3.29 -19.38 15.57
CA ASP A 66 -3.67 -18.04 16.02
C ASP A 66 -3.28 -17.84 17.49
N SER A 67 -3.20 -16.58 17.92
CA SER A 67 -2.75 -16.24 19.26
C SER A 67 -3.23 -14.85 19.71
N ASN A 68 -3.67 -14.77 20.96
CA ASN A 68 -4.06 -13.52 21.61
C ASN A 68 -2.86 -12.75 22.21
N ASP A 69 -1.72 -13.40 22.44
CA ASP A 69 -0.57 -12.84 23.15
C ASP A 69 0.73 -12.86 22.33
N GLY A 70 0.74 -13.50 21.15
CA GLY A 70 1.93 -13.68 20.31
C GLY A 70 2.93 -14.70 20.85
N VAL A 71 2.62 -15.37 21.96
CA VAL A 71 3.50 -16.31 22.67
C VAL A 71 2.89 -17.72 22.68
N THR A 72 1.63 -17.82 23.08
CA THR A 72 0.86 -19.04 23.14
C THR A 72 0.10 -19.22 21.83
N TRP A 73 0.55 -20.17 21.01
CA TRP A 73 -0.03 -20.44 19.70
C TRP A 73 -1.02 -21.61 19.77
N ILE A 74 -2.27 -21.36 19.36
CA ILE A 74 -3.32 -22.36 19.31
C ILE A 74 -3.46 -22.87 17.87
N PRO A 75 -3.41 -24.19 17.64
CA PRO A 75 -3.60 -24.74 16.30
C PRO A 75 -5.06 -24.63 15.87
N LEU A 76 -5.30 -24.24 14.61
CA LEU A 76 -6.62 -24.31 14.01
C LEU A 76 -7.00 -25.77 13.69
N VAL A 77 -8.31 -26.03 13.60
CA VAL A 77 -8.90 -27.37 13.51
C VAL A 77 -8.39 -28.18 12.32
N TRP A 78 -8.03 -27.50 11.25
CA TRP A 78 -7.66 -28.13 9.98
C TRP A 78 -6.17 -28.53 9.91
N ASN A 79 -5.40 -28.43 11.01
CA ASN A 79 -3.98 -28.75 10.96
C ASN A 79 -3.70 -30.27 10.95
N PRO A 80 -2.83 -30.77 10.03
CA PRO A 80 -2.34 -30.11 8.83
C PRO A 80 -3.36 -30.15 7.68
N GLN A 81 -3.31 -29.14 6.81
CA GLN A 81 -3.92 -29.20 5.49
C GLN A 81 -2.94 -29.50 4.38
N THR A 82 -3.20 -30.60 3.68
CA THR A 82 -2.36 -31.03 2.57
C THR A 82 -2.81 -30.37 1.26
N ILE A 83 -1.95 -29.53 0.71
CA ILE A 83 -2.13 -28.86 -0.59
C ILE A 83 -0.88 -29.12 -1.41
N SER A 84 -1.02 -29.84 -2.52
CA SER A 84 0.12 -30.10 -3.39
C SER A 84 0.48 -28.83 -4.16
N MET A 85 1.59 -28.20 -3.79
CA MET A 85 2.15 -27.02 -4.47
C MET A 85 3.59 -27.26 -4.91
N ASP A 86 4.04 -26.51 -5.92
CA ASP A 86 5.43 -26.40 -6.30
C ASP A 86 6.34 -25.96 -5.13
N ALA A 87 7.65 -26.21 -5.30
CA ALA A 87 8.66 -25.87 -4.30
C ALA A 87 8.80 -24.34 -4.11
N ASN A 88 8.70 -23.58 -5.21
CA ASN A 88 8.72 -22.13 -5.19
C ASN A 88 7.28 -21.61 -5.06
N VAL A 89 7.05 -20.75 -4.09
CA VAL A 89 5.74 -20.15 -3.81
C VAL A 89 5.89 -18.71 -3.40
N TYR A 90 4.80 -17.96 -3.46
CA TYR A 90 4.72 -16.62 -2.91
C TYR A 90 4.22 -16.70 -1.46
N VAL A 91 4.93 -16.02 -0.57
CA VAL A 91 4.55 -15.85 0.83
C VAL A 91 4.33 -14.36 1.07
N GLY A 92 3.18 -13.99 1.61
CA GLY A 92 2.88 -12.58 1.82
C GLY A 92 1.61 -12.32 2.60
N LEU A 93 1.39 -11.03 2.82
CA LEU A 93 0.19 -10.49 3.43
C LEU A 93 -0.83 -10.25 2.31
N ALA A 94 -2.08 -10.62 2.57
CA ALA A 94 -3.17 -10.43 1.63
C ALA A 94 -4.28 -9.65 2.33
N LEU A 95 -4.83 -8.66 1.65
CA LEU A 95 -5.93 -7.83 2.13
C LEU A 95 -7.01 -7.79 1.05
N THR A 96 -8.26 -7.94 1.48
CA THR A 96 -9.43 -7.77 0.63
C THR A 96 -10.56 -7.19 1.48
N SER A 97 -11.36 -6.31 0.88
CA SER A 97 -12.58 -5.81 1.52
C SER A 97 -13.70 -6.84 1.49
N HIS A 98 -13.52 -7.92 0.70
CA HIS A 98 -14.53 -8.94 0.38
C HIS A 98 -15.76 -8.40 -0.36
N ASN A 99 -15.88 -7.08 -0.52
CA ASN A 99 -17.02 -6.38 -1.11
C ASN A 99 -16.56 -5.64 -2.36
N SER A 100 -17.14 -6.01 -3.51
CA SER A 100 -16.79 -5.40 -4.80
C SER A 100 -16.99 -3.88 -4.76
N GLY A 101 -15.97 -3.14 -5.18
CA GLY A 101 -15.99 -1.67 -5.24
C GLY A 101 -15.81 -0.96 -3.88
N VAL A 102 -15.60 -1.69 -2.79
CA VAL A 102 -15.38 -1.12 -1.45
C VAL A 102 -13.90 -1.23 -1.10
N THR A 103 -13.31 -0.15 -0.60
CA THR A 103 -11.94 -0.16 -0.05
C THR A 103 -11.96 -0.58 1.41
N CYS A 104 -10.86 -1.20 1.86
CA CYS A 104 -10.64 -1.52 3.27
C CYS A 104 -9.19 -1.20 3.64
N VAL A 105 -8.96 -0.95 4.92
CA VAL A 105 -7.62 -0.76 5.48
C VAL A 105 -7.35 -1.92 6.43
N GLY A 106 -6.17 -2.52 6.28
CA GLY A 106 -5.64 -3.50 7.22
C GLY A 106 -4.22 -3.10 7.58
N GLU A 107 -3.92 -3.07 8.87
CA GLU A 107 -2.59 -2.80 9.38
C GLU A 107 -1.92 -4.11 9.77
N PHE A 108 -0.68 -4.30 9.34
CA PHE A 108 0.14 -5.46 9.68
C PHE A 108 1.41 -4.96 10.37
N SER A 109 1.76 -5.59 11.48
CA SER A 109 2.96 -5.28 12.26
C SER A 109 3.67 -6.57 12.67
N ASP A 110 4.92 -6.45 13.11
CA ASP A 110 5.75 -7.57 13.60
C ASP A 110 5.82 -8.79 12.66
N VAL A 111 5.87 -8.51 11.37
CA VAL A 111 5.85 -9.52 10.31
C VAL A 111 7.18 -10.25 10.25
N GLN A 112 7.14 -11.57 10.43
CA GLN A 112 8.29 -12.46 10.32
C GLN A 112 8.01 -13.56 9.31
N THR A 113 9.02 -13.91 8.51
CA THR A 113 8.93 -14.99 7.52
C THR A 113 10.30 -15.63 7.32
N THR A 114 10.31 -16.91 6.96
CA THR A 114 11.51 -17.63 6.50
C THR A 114 11.69 -17.57 4.98
N ALA A 115 10.75 -16.92 4.26
CA ALA A 115 10.86 -16.71 2.82
C ALA A 115 12.00 -15.70 2.51
N SER A 116 12.66 -15.89 1.37
CA SER A 116 13.74 -15.03 0.91
C SER A 116 13.25 -13.86 0.05
N GLY A 117 13.92 -12.72 0.15
CA GLY A 117 13.67 -11.54 -0.70
C GLY A 117 12.90 -10.43 0.02
N PRO A 118 12.88 -9.21 -0.55
CA PRO A 118 12.11 -8.11 0.01
C PRO A 118 10.61 -8.34 -0.18
N PHE A 119 9.79 -7.79 0.72
CA PHE A 119 8.36 -7.65 0.46
C PHE A 119 8.16 -6.74 -0.75
N THR A 120 7.35 -7.20 -1.70
CA THR A 120 6.92 -6.41 -2.86
C THR A 120 5.40 -6.43 -2.94
N GLN A 121 4.83 -5.35 -3.42
CA GLN A 121 3.41 -5.30 -3.71
C GLN A 121 3.13 -6.04 -5.02
N GLN A 122 2.12 -6.90 -5.01
CA GLN A 122 1.71 -7.67 -6.19
C GLN A 122 0.20 -7.71 -6.27
N ALA A 123 -0.31 -7.59 -7.50
CA ALA A 123 -1.71 -7.85 -7.79
C ALA A 123 -1.94 -9.37 -7.90
N ILE A 124 -3.10 -9.84 -7.44
CA ILE A 124 -3.49 -11.25 -7.50
C ILE A 124 -4.61 -11.38 -8.52
N GLY A 125 -4.36 -12.12 -9.60
CA GLY A 125 -5.34 -12.47 -10.63
C GLY A 125 -5.73 -11.33 -11.60
N VAL A 126 -6.08 -10.17 -11.07
CA VAL A 126 -6.40 -8.96 -11.85
C VAL A 126 -5.55 -7.81 -11.37
N GLU A 127 -5.31 -6.82 -12.24
CA GLU A 127 -4.66 -5.57 -11.83
C GLU A 127 -5.51 -4.92 -10.74
N MET A 128 -4.96 -4.87 -9.54
CA MET A 128 -5.61 -4.23 -8.40
C MET A 128 -5.37 -2.72 -8.53
N PRO A 129 -6.38 -1.87 -8.32
CA PRO A 129 -6.16 -0.43 -8.27
C PRO A 129 -5.15 -0.16 -7.15
N ILE A 130 -3.95 0.24 -7.54
CA ILE A 130 -2.86 0.59 -6.65
C ILE A 130 -3.24 1.93 -6.01
N ASN A 131 -3.29 2.00 -4.67
CA ASN A 131 -3.42 3.27 -3.96
C ASN A 131 -2.03 3.85 -3.65
N ASP A 132 -1.10 3.72 -4.60
CA ASP A 132 0.21 4.35 -4.46
C ASP A 132 0.00 5.87 -4.45
N PRO A 133 0.70 6.60 -3.55
CA PRO A 133 0.62 8.04 -3.55
C PRO A 133 1.08 8.57 -4.90
N ALA A 134 0.18 9.25 -5.61
CA ALA A 134 0.55 9.96 -6.81
C ALA A 134 1.47 11.12 -6.39
N GLN A 135 2.68 11.18 -6.94
CA GLN A 135 3.62 12.26 -6.63
C GLN A 135 2.99 13.61 -6.98
N MET A 136 2.98 14.53 -6.01
CA MET A 136 2.51 15.89 -6.23
C MET A 136 3.60 16.72 -6.90
N TYR A 137 3.22 17.56 -7.86
CA TYR A 137 4.14 18.50 -8.52
C TYR A 137 3.48 19.85 -8.80
N VAL A 138 4.32 20.88 -8.94
CA VAL A 138 3.96 22.19 -9.49
C VAL A 138 4.67 22.37 -10.83
N ALA A 139 3.94 22.91 -11.80
CA ALA A 139 4.49 23.26 -13.09
C ALA A 139 4.21 24.73 -13.44
N LEU A 140 5.24 25.41 -13.93
CA LEU A 140 5.17 26.79 -14.43
C LEU A 140 5.55 26.81 -15.91
N ALA A 141 4.88 27.64 -16.72
CA ALA A 141 5.33 27.91 -18.08
C ALA A 141 5.08 29.37 -18.49
N ASN A 142 5.91 29.85 -19.43
CA ASN A 142 5.62 31.05 -20.21
C ASN A 142 4.65 30.72 -21.36
N SER A 143 4.12 31.76 -22.01
CA SER A 143 3.15 31.61 -23.11
C SER A 143 3.70 30.73 -24.23
N GLY A 144 3.03 29.60 -24.48
CA GLY A 144 3.43 28.63 -25.52
C GLY A 144 4.73 27.88 -25.24
N GLY A 145 5.32 28.04 -24.05
CA GLY A 145 6.55 27.36 -23.65
C GLY A 145 6.32 25.98 -23.03
N THR A 146 7.37 25.18 -22.99
CA THR A 146 7.40 23.91 -22.24
C THR A 146 7.35 24.20 -20.74
N PRO A 147 6.47 23.55 -19.97
CA PRO A 147 6.46 23.72 -18.52
C PRO A 147 7.71 23.16 -17.84
N ALA A 148 8.28 23.92 -16.92
CA ALA A 148 9.22 23.40 -15.93
C ALA A 148 8.42 22.79 -14.77
N ILE A 149 8.93 21.69 -14.21
CA ILE A 149 8.21 20.85 -13.24
C ILE A 149 9.09 20.68 -12.01
N ILE A 150 8.52 20.91 -10.83
CA ILE A 150 9.13 20.60 -9.54
C ILE A 150 8.20 19.65 -8.79
N PHE A 151 8.75 18.50 -8.41
CA PHE A 151 8.06 17.51 -7.59
C PHE A 151 8.19 17.86 -6.12
N HIS A 152 7.20 17.48 -5.31
CA HIS A 152 7.29 17.57 -3.87
C HIS A 152 8.39 16.63 -3.35
N ASP A 153 9.20 17.09 -2.39
CA ASP A 153 10.31 16.32 -1.83
C ASP A 153 9.84 15.04 -1.12
N ASP A 154 8.70 15.12 -0.42
CA ASP A 154 8.00 13.96 0.13
C ASP A 154 7.15 13.25 -0.95
N PRO A 155 7.49 12.01 -1.36
CA PRO A 155 6.69 11.24 -2.31
C PRO A 155 5.31 10.83 -1.76
N GLY A 156 5.09 10.90 -0.44
CA GLY A 156 3.83 10.62 0.24
C GLY A 156 2.94 11.84 0.48
N ALA A 157 3.27 13.01 -0.10
CA ALA A 157 2.57 14.28 0.17
C ALA A 157 1.04 14.23 -0.01
N THR A 158 0.54 13.37 -0.90
CA THR A 158 -0.91 13.18 -1.14
C THR A 158 -1.64 12.42 -0.05
N GLN A 159 -0.93 11.88 0.94
CA GLN A 159 -1.49 11.10 2.05
C GLN A 159 -1.43 11.86 3.39
N VAL A 160 -0.85 13.06 3.40
CA VAL A 160 -0.75 13.87 4.62
C VAL A 160 -2.12 14.40 5.02
N ASN A 161 -2.49 14.23 6.28
CA ASN A 161 -3.79 14.62 6.84
C ASN A 161 -3.72 15.88 7.74
N THR A 162 -2.57 16.54 7.77
CA THR A 162 -2.32 17.79 8.48
C THR A 162 -1.93 18.86 7.49
N TRP A 163 -2.11 20.12 7.88
CA TRP A 163 -1.65 21.23 7.05
C TRP A 163 -0.11 21.21 6.99
N THR A 164 0.43 21.23 5.78
CA THR A 164 1.87 21.25 5.51
C THR A 164 2.17 22.36 4.52
N GLU A 165 3.09 23.25 4.88
CA GLU A 165 3.61 24.26 3.96
C GLU A 165 4.56 23.62 2.95
N TRP A 166 4.38 23.94 1.67
CA TRP A 166 5.32 23.57 0.62
C TRP A 166 5.88 24.84 -0.03
N THR A 167 7.16 25.11 0.23
CA THR A 167 7.89 26.23 -0.36
C THR A 167 8.75 25.72 -1.51
N ILE A 168 8.70 26.39 -2.65
CA ILE A 168 9.52 26.08 -3.83
C ILE A 168 10.33 27.32 -4.19
N ASP A 169 11.65 27.19 -4.35
CA ASP A 169 12.46 28.29 -4.86
C ASP A 169 12.16 28.49 -6.36
N LEU A 170 11.72 29.69 -6.73
CA LEU A 170 11.43 30.01 -8.13
C LEU A 170 12.66 29.86 -9.04
N GLN A 171 13.88 29.92 -8.49
CA GLN A 171 15.08 29.67 -9.26
C GLN A 171 15.18 28.23 -9.79
N GLU A 172 14.49 27.27 -9.18
CA GLU A 172 14.43 25.91 -9.70
C GLU A 172 13.70 25.84 -11.05
N PHE A 173 12.65 26.66 -11.24
CA PHE A 173 11.98 26.80 -12.53
C PHE A 173 12.82 27.61 -13.53
N ALA A 174 13.50 28.66 -13.06
CA ALA A 174 14.39 29.46 -13.91
C ALA A 174 15.57 28.63 -14.45
N ALA A 175 16.12 27.73 -13.63
CA ALA A 175 17.15 26.77 -14.02
C ALA A 175 16.67 25.81 -15.12
N GLN A 176 15.35 25.56 -15.21
CA GLN A 176 14.70 24.80 -16.29
C GLN A 176 14.26 25.67 -17.48
N GLY A 177 14.62 26.95 -17.50
CA GLY A 177 14.40 27.86 -18.64
C GLY A 177 13.09 28.66 -18.59
N VAL A 178 12.33 28.60 -17.50
CA VAL A 178 11.15 29.46 -17.34
C VAL A 178 11.58 30.89 -16.99
N ASN A 179 11.08 31.86 -17.75
CA ASN A 179 11.18 33.26 -17.32
C ASN A 179 10.17 33.51 -16.19
N VAL A 180 10.66 33.46 -14.95
CA VAL A 180 9.84 33.64 -13.75
C VAL A 180 9.21 35.02 -13.60
N THR A 181 9.61 36.01 -14.41
CA THR A 181 8.96 37.34 -14.45
C THR A 181 7.79 37.43 -15.43
N ASN A 182 7.50 36.37 -16.19
CA ASN A 182 6.46 36.36 -17.22
C ASN A 182 5.74 35.00 -17.29
N VAL A 183 5.39 34.44 -16.14
CA VAL A 183 4.66 33.17 -16.05
C VAL A 183 3.24 33.35 -16.58
N ASN A 184 2.81 32.47 -17.48
CA ASN A 184 1.47 32.49 -18.07
C ASN A 184 0.61 31.33 -17.58
N THR A 185 1.23 30.22 -17.17
CA THR A 185 0.51 29.06 -16.64
C THR A 185 1.11 28.61 -15.32
N PHE A 186 0.22 28.28 -14.39
CA PHE A 186 0.51 27.63 -13.12
C PHE A 186 -0.36 26.37 -13.06
N SER A 187 0.21 25.24 -12.67
CA SER A 187 -0.53 24.00 -12.50
C SER A 187 -0.01 23.23 -11.31
N ILE A 188 -0.92 22.72 -10.49
CA ILE A 188 -0.62 21.66 -9.53
C ILE A 188 -1.14 20.36 -10.15
N GLY A 189 -0.35 19.30 -10.10
CA GLY A 189 -0.76 18.00 -10.61
C GLY A 189 -0.26 16.85 -9.75
N PHE A 190 -0.77 15.66 -10.06
CA PHE A 190 -0.49 14.42 -9.34
C PHE A 190 -0.13 13.33 -10.34
N GLY A 191 0.93 12.59 -10.07
CA GLY A 191 1.44 11.52 -10.93
C GLY A 191 2.41 12.04 -12.01
N ASP A 192 2.43 11.37 -13.17
CA ASP A 192 3.34 11.68 -14.27
C ASP A 192 2.75 12.74 -15.21
N LYS A 193 3.36 13.94 -15.25
CA LYS A 193 2.94 15.01 -16.17
C LYS A 193 3.22 14.68 -17.64
N ALA A 194 4.25 13.88 -17.92
CA ALA A 194 4.61 13.50 -19.28
C ALA A 194 3.64 12.46 -19.86
N ASN A 195 2.98 11.69 -18.99
CA ASN A 195 2.00 10.67 -19.35
C ASN A 195 0.73 10.76 -18.47
N PRO A 196 -0.10 11.81 -18.64
CA PRO A 196 -1.28 11.98 -17.83
C PRO A 196 -2.32 10.88 -18.16
N LEU A 197 -2.60 10.03 -17.18
CA LEU A 197 -3.63 9.00 -17.29
C LEU A 197 -4.92 9.49 -16.61
N PRO A 198 -6.11 9.29 -17.22
CA PRO A 198 -7.38 9.46 -16.53
C PRO A 198 -7.45 8.46 -15.37
N GLY A 199 -7.54 8.93 -14.14
CA GLY A 199 -7.57 8.08 -12.97
C GLY A 199 -7.24 8.84 -11.69
N GLY A 200 -7.34 8.15 -10.56
CA GLY A 200 -7.17 8.73 -9.22
C GLY A 200 -8.51 9.14 -8.60
N THR A 201 -8.72 8.72 -7.37
CA THR A 201 -9.87 9.11 -6.53
C THR A 201 -9.32 9.72 -5.24
N GLY A 202 -9.81 10.87 -4.84
CA GLY A 202 -9.34 11.56 -3.64
C GLY A 202 -9.67 13.04 -3.66
N VAL A 203 -9.45 13.71 -2.55
CA VAL A 203 -9.59 15.17 -2.43
C VAL A 203 -8.32 15.71 -1.78
N VAL A 204 -7.70 16.69 -2.42
CA VAL A 204 -6.60 17.48 -1.84
C VAL A 204 -7.09 18.91 -1.69
N TYR A 205 -6.90 19.46 -0.49
CA TYR A 205 -7.27 20.83 -0.19
C TYR A 205 -6.03 21.72 -0.29
N PHE A 206 -6.14 22.77 -1.10
CA PHE A 206 -5.16 23.85 -1.14
C PHE A 206 -5.80 25.07 -0.50
N ASP A 207 -5.19 25.57 0.57
CA ASP A 207 -5.68 26.74 1.30
C ASP A 207 -5.18 28.02 0.63
N ASP A 208 -3.87 28.23 0.68
CA ASP A 208 -3.22 29.42 0.16
C ASP A 208 -2.16 29.06 -0.90
N ILE A 209 -2.15 29.83 -2.01
CA ILE A 209 -1.06 29.83 -2.99
C ILE A 209 -0.52 31.25 -3.04
N ARG A 210 0.70 31.43 -2.55
CA ARG A 210 1.28 32.76 -2.33
C ARG A 210 2.69 32.86 -2.89
N LEU A 211 3.01 34.03 -3.41
CA LEU A 211 4.36 34.40 -3.80
C LEU A 211 4.95 35.29 -2.70
N TYR A 212 6.03 34.84 -2.09
CA TYR A 212 6.76 35.60 -1.08
C TYR A 212 8.12 36.03 -1.60
N ARG A 213 8.68 37.08 -1.00
CA ARG A 213 10.12 37.36 -1.15
C ARG A 213 10.89 36.33 -0.35
N PRO A 214 12.12 35.98 -0.75
CA PRO A 214 13.01 35.15 0.07
C PRO A 214 13.06 35.71 1.49
N ALA A 215 13.02 34.85 2.50
CA ALA A 215 13.22 35.27 3.88
C ALA A 215 14.59 35.96 3.97
N GLU A 216 14.61 37.15 4.58
CA GLU A 216 15.87 37.83 4.88
C GLU A 216 16.62 36.94 5.89
N PRO A 217 17.91 36.61 5.66
CA PRO A 217 18.65 35.77 6.59
C PRO A 217 18.59 36.40 7.98
N GLU A 218 18.29 35.59 8.99
CA GLU A 218 18.27 36.04 10.38
C GLU A 218 19.64 36.66 10.70
N PRO A 219 19.70 37.90 11.23
CA PRO A 219 20.97 38.53 11.53
C PRO A 219 21.74 37.64 12.50
N GLU A 220 23.01 37.35 12.17
CA GLU A 220 23.85 36.52 13.05
C GLU A 220 23.82 37.09 14.48
N PRO A 221 23.72 36.23 15.51
CA PRO A 221 23.71 36.68 16.88
C PRO A 221 24.96 37.51 17.15
N ILE A 222 24.75 38.75 17.60
CA ILE A 222 25.82 39.66 17.98
C ILE A 222 26.59 38.98 19.14
N PRO A 223 27.93 38.84 19.05
CA PRO A 223 28.73 38.11 20.04
C PRO A 223 28.70 38.74 21.44
#